data_AF-A0A2T4D517-F1
#
_entry.id   AF-A0A2T4D517-F1
#
_cell.length_a   1.000
_cell.length_b   1.000
_cell.length_c   1.000
_cell.angle_alpha   90.00
_cell.angle_beta   90.00
_cell.angle_gamma   90.00
#
_symmetry.space_group_name_H-M   'P 1'
#
loop_
_entity.id
_entity.type
_entity.pdbx_description
1 polymer ?
#
loop_
_entity_poly.entity_id
_entity_poly.type
_entity_poly.pdbx_seq_one_letter_code
_entity_poly.pdbx_strand_id
1 'polypeptide(L)' 'MESPLEGLDFVNKTPITYYGGKQRLVSLILSLIPEHKLYCEPFVGGAAVFFAKEPSEMEVINDLNGE' A
#
# COMPACT_ATOMS: atom_id res chain seq x y z
N MET A 1 -23.55 -7.63 -8.51
CA MET A 1 -22.47 -7.85 -7.51
C MET A 1 -22.05 -6.48 -7.05
N GLU A 2 -22.21 -6.19 -5.76
CA GLU A 2 -21.70 -4.96 -5.16
C GLU A 2 -20.17 -4.90 -5.32
N SER A 3 -19.66 -3.68 -5.48
CA SER A 3 -18.23 -3.48 -5.70
C SER A 3 -17.47 -3.82 -4.41
N PRO A 4 -16.36 -4.57 -4.45
CA PRO A 4 -15.48 -4.77 -3.30
C PRO A 4 -14.90 -3.47 -2.71
N LEU A 5 -15.17 -2.33 -3.34
CA LEU A 5 -14.68 -1.01 -2.99
C LEU A 5 -15.71 -0.15 -2.24
N GLU A 6 -16.95 -0.61 -2.05
CA GLU A 6 -17.94 0.13 -1.25
C GLU A 6 -17.48 0.26 0.21
N GLY A 7 -17.44 1.50 0.73
CA GLY A 7 -17.07 1.81 2.12
C GLY A 7 -15.57 2.10 2.37
N LEU A 8 -14.74 2.14 1.31
CA LEU A 8 -13.29 2.30 1.41
C LEU A 8 -12.78 3.69 0.96
N ASP A 9 -13.60 4.72 1.14
CA ASP A 9 -13.45 6.06 0.56
C ASP A 9 -12.32 6.93 1.16
N PHE A 10 -11.64 6.47 2.21
CA PHE A 10 -10.55 7.21 2.86
C PHE A 10 -9.22 6.47 2.75
N VAL A 11 -8.55 6.61 1.61
CA VAL A 11 -7.14 6.24 1.47
C VAL A 11 -6.29 7.49 1.51
N ASN A 12 -5.38 7.54 2.49
CA ASN A 12 -4.40 8.61 2.64
C ASN A 12 -3.63 8.80 1.32
N LYS A 13 -3.56 10.03 0.82
CA LYS A 13 -2.92 10.32 -0.47
C LYS A 13 -1.42 10.03 -0.36
N THR A 14 -0.95 9.14 -1.21
CA THR A 14 0.47 8.84 -1.40
C THR A 14 1.22 10.10 -1.82
N PRO A 15 2.45 10.35 -1.32
CA PRO A 15 3.17 11.59 -1.60
C PRO A 15 3.55 11.77 -3.08
N ILE A 16 3.63 10.70 -3.88
CA ILE A 16 4.04 10.76 -5.30
C ILE A 16 3.18 9.82 -6.16
N THR A 17 2.73 10.28 -7.32
CA THR A 17 2.06 9.44 -8.33
C THR A 17 3.12 8.81 -9.24
N TYR A 18 3.23 7.48 -9.20
CA TYR A 18 4.17 6.69 -10.01
C TYR A 18 3.43 5.76 -10.98
N TYR A 19 4.05 5.38 -12.09
CA TYR A 19 3.47 4.40 -13.01
C TYR A 19 3.26 3.06 -12.31
N GLY A 20 2.07 2.47 -12.45
CA GLY A 20 1.71 1.27 -11.70
C GLY A 20 1.35 1.53 -10.23
N GLY A 21 1.17 2.80 -9.83
CA GLY A 21 0.77 3.18 -8.49
C GLY A 21 -0.49 2.46 -8.04
N LYS A 22 -0.39 1.74 -6.92
CA LYS A 22 -1.47 0.89 -6.38
C LYS A 22 -2.59 1.69 -5.70
N GLN A 23 -2.61 3.02 -5.83
CA GLN A 23 -3.52 3.95 -5.14
C GLN A 23 -5.00 3.51 -5.20
N ARG A 24 -5.48 3.10 -6.38
CA ARG A 24 -6.87 2.62 -6.57
C ARG A 24 -7.15 1.24 -5.99
N LEU A 25 -6.10 0.46 -5.73
CA LEU A 25 -6.17 -0.89 -5.19
C LEU A 25 -5.81 -0.96 -3.70
N VAL A 26 -5.30 0.12 -3.11
CA VAL A 26 -4.81 0.14 -1.72
C VAL A 26 -5.83 -0.47 -0.78
N SER A 27 -7.09 -0.04 -0.84
CA SER A 27 -8.11 -0.52 0.08
C SER A 27 -8.36 -2.04 0.00
N LEU A 28 -8.37 -2.59 -1.22
CA LEU A 28 -8.47 -4.04 -1.43
C LEU A 28 -7.21 -4.76 -0.97
N ILE A 29 -6.03 -4.18 -1.17
CA ILE A 29 -4.77 -4.78 -0.72
C ILE A 29 -4.73 -4.81 0.81
N LEU A 30 -5.07 -3.72 1.47
CA LEU A 30 -5.09 -3.62 2.93
C LEU A 30 -6.05 -4.62 3.58
N SER A 31 -7.22 -4.88 2.97
CA SER A 31 -8.16 -5.88 3.50
C SER A 31 -7.67 -7.31 3.40
N LEU A 32 -6.64 -7.57 2.59
CA LEU A 32 -6.03 -8.89 2.40
C LEU A 32 -4.73 -9.06 3.21
N ILE A 33 -4.20 -8.00 3.81
CA ILE A 33 -3.01 -8.08 4.66
C ILE A 33 -3.42 -8.66 6.02
N PRO A 34 -2.87 -9.83 6.43
CA PRO A 34 -3.16 -10.41 7.74
C PRO A 34 -2.44 -9.64 8.86
N GLU A 35 -2.77 -9.94 10.11
CA GLU A 35 -1.97 -9.48 11.25
C GLU A 35 -0.51 -9.94 11.10
N HIS A 36 0.43 -9.03 11.30
CA HIS A 36 1.85 -9.27 11.10
C HIS A 36 2.70 -8.33 11.93
N LYS A 37 3.94 -8.73 12.18
CA LYS A 37 4.95 -7.90 12.85
C LYS A 37 5.91 -7.24 11.87
N LEU A 38 6.19 -7.90 10.74
CA LEU A 38 7.09 -7.41 9.70
C LEU A 38 6.32 -7.16 8.41
N TYR A 39 6.36 -5.93 7.93
CA TYR A 39 5.91 -5.58 6.58
C TYR A 39 7.12 -5.53 5.63
N CYS A 40 7.02 -6.19 4.49
CA CYS A 40 8.08 -6.21 3.48
C CYS A 40 7.50 -5.83 2.11
N GLU A 41 8.01 -4.76 1.51
CA GLU A 41 7.64 -4.31 0.16
C GLU A 41 8.90 -4.14 -0.71
N PRO A 42 9.35 -5.22 -1.40
CA PRO A 42 10.60 -5.20 -2.17
C PRO A 42 10.58 -4.33 -3.45
N PHE A 43 9.38 -3.92 -3.88
CA PHE A 43 9.12 -3.13 -5.07
C PHE A 43 8.18 -1.97 -4.70
N VAL A 44 8.69 -1.05 -3.89
CA VAL A 44 7.89 -0.02 -3.22
C VAL A 44 7.29 0.98 -4.21
N GLY A 45 8.00 1.33 -5.30
CA GLY A 45 7.57 2.34 -6.26
C GLY A 45 7.11 3.62 -5.56
N GLY A 46 5.85 3.99 -5.75
CA GLY A 46 5.22 5.16 -5.10
C GLY A 46 4.80 4.96 -3.64
N ALA A 47 5.17 3.86 -2.99
CA ALA A 47 4.91 3.54 -1.58
C ALA A 47 3.43 3.58 -1.16
N ALA A 48 2.54 3.22 -2.10
CA ALA A 48 1.11 3.44 -1.89
C ALA A 48 0.49 2.59 -0.77
N VAL A 49 0.90 1.34 -0.67
CA VAL A 49 0.44 0.42 0.36
C VAL A 49 1.16 0.71 1.68
N PHE A 50 2.48 0.92 1.62
CA PHE A 50 3.30 1.31 2.77
C PHE A 50 2.73 2.50 3.57
N PHE A 51 2.36 3.60 2.90
CA PHE A 51 1.83 4.78 3.60
C PHE A 51 0.37 4.67 4.05
N ALA A 52 -0.36 3.67 3.55
CA ALA A 52 -1.79 3.52 3.84
C ALA A 52 -2.09 2.40 4.83
N LYS A 53 -1.19 1.43 5.02
CA LYS A 53 -1.34 0.40 6.04
C LYS A 53 -1.16 0.99 7.44
N GLU A 54 -1.67 0.29 8.45
CA GLU A 54 -1.29 0.53 9.84
C GLU A 54 0.20 0.21 10.05
N PRO A 55 0.97 1.01 10.81
CA PRO A 55 2.38 0.74 11.10
C PRO A 55 2.63 -0.65 11.71
N SER A 56 3.73 -1.30 11.32
CA SER A 56 4.14 -2.60 11.85
C SER A 56 5.34 -2.44 12.78
N GLU A 57 5.63 -3.46 13.60
CA GLU A 57 6.80 -3.45 14.49
C GLU A 57 8.12 -3.26 13.70
N MET A 58 8.20 -3.86 12.51
CA MET A 58 9.32 -3.71 11.59
C MET A 58 8.84 -3.56 10.15
N GLU A 59 9.52 -2.71 9.40
CA GLU A 59 9.17 -2.41 8.01
C GLU A 59 10.44 -2.42 7.14
N VAL A 60 10.38 -3.15 6.03
CA VAL A 60 11.46 -3.25 5.04
C VAL A 60 10.88 -2.85 3.69
N ILE A 61 11.40 -1.78 3.11
CA ILE A 61 11.02 -1.33 1.76
C ILE A 61 12.25 -1.30 0.86
N ASN A 62 12.06 -1.58 -0.41
CA ASN A 62 13.12 -1.51 -1.41
C ASN A 62 12.55 -1.10 -2.77
N ASP A 63 13.38 -0.48 -3.61
CA ASP A 63 13.16 -0.39 -5.05
C ASP A 63 14.49 -0.67 -5.77
N LEU A 64 14.42 -1.03 -7.07
CA LEU A 64 15.62 -1.10 -7.90
C LEU A 64 16.07 0.29 -8.34
N ASN A 65 15.16 1.26 -8.39
CA ASN A 65 15.49 2.61 -8.81
C ASN A 65 16.44 3.28 -7.80
N GLY A 66 17.62 3.67 -8.26
CA GLY A 66 18.66 4.32 -7.45
C GLY A 66 18.73 5.84 -7.63
N GLU A 67 17.83 6.42 -8.43
CA GLU A 67 17.64 7.87 -8.52
C GLU A 67 16.96 8.46 -7.27
#